data_AF-A0A124E4K1-F1
#
_entry.id   AF-A0A124E4K1-F1
#
_cell.length_a   1.000
_cell.length_b   1.000
_cell.length_c   1.000
_cell.angle_alpha   90.00
_cell.angle_beta   90.00
_cell.angle_gamma   90.00
#
_symmetry.space_group_name_H-M   'P 1'
#
loop_
_entity.id
_entity.type
_entity.pdbx_description
1 polymer ?
#
loop_
_entity_poly.entity_id
_entity_poly.type
_entity_poly.pdbx_seq_one_letter_code
_entity_poly.pdbx_strand_id
1 'polypeptide(L)'
;MPEDQNADVPPNHLSVDPRSPFYDEEVLLRDVGIRFNGVEKTNVHEYDVAEGWVRVEVPTAKDRRGNPMVVKLSGTVEPYFRQAK
;
A
#
# COMPACT_ATOMS: atom_id res chain seq x y z
N MET A 1 8.04 29.02 -2.27
CA MET A 1 6.85 28.15 -2.31
C MET A 1 7.39 26.75 -2.59
N PRO A 2 7.32 25.79 -1.66
CA PRO A 2 8.01 24.52 -1.88
C PRO A 2 7.18 23.67 -2.86
N GLU A 3 7.62 23.64 -4.11
CA GLU A 3 8.14 22.42 -4.74
C GLU A 3 7.29 21.15 -4.56
N ASP A 4 6.16 21.07 -5.25
CA ASP A 4 5.46 19.83 -5.59
C ASP A 4 6.32 19.05 -6.61
N GLN A 5 7.40 18.44 -6.14
CA GLN A 5 8.41 17.75 -6.96
C GLN A 5 8.60 16.30 -6.51
N ASN A 6 7.50 15.56 -6.33
CA ASN A 6 7.57 14.11 -6.12
C ASN A 6 6.41 13.32 -6.77
N ALA A 7 5.71 13.91 -7.76
CA ALA A 7 4.51 13.34 -8.40
C ALA A 7 4.72 11.94 -9.05
N ASP A 8 5.96 11.47 -9.17
CA ASP A 8 6.34 10.16 -9.70
C ASP A 8 6.64 9.10 -8.62
N VAL A 9 6.55 9.45 -7.33
CA VAL A 9 6.74 8.50 -6.22
C VAL A 9 5.53 8.52 -5.29
N PRO A 10 4.95 7.36 -4.97
CA PRO A 10 3.83 7.28 -4.03
C PRO A 10 4.24 7.72 -2.61
N PRO A 11 3.28 8.16 -1.78
CA PRO A 11 3.56 8.60 -0.42
C PRO A 11 4.14 7.47 0.43
N ASN A 12 4.93 7.81 1.45
CA ASN A 12 5.55 6.85 2.35
C ASN A 12 4.54 6.10 3.24
N HIS A 13 3.33 6.63 3.41
CA HIS A 13 2.24 5.97 4.11
C HIS A 13 0.97 6.14 3.28
N LEU A 14 0.33 5.03 2.92
CA LEU A 14 -0.95 5.03 2.22
C LEU A 14 -1.83 3.92 2.77
N SER A 15 -3.12 4.21 2.88
CA SER A 15 -4.17 3.26 3.23
C SER A 15 -5.21 3.22 2.12
N VAL A 16 -5.74 2.03 1.83
CA VAL A 16 -6.88 1.87 0.89
C VAL A 16 -8.23 2.01 1.60
N ASP A 17 -8.24 2.03 2.94
CA ASP A 17 -9.47 2.16 3.72
C ASP A 17 -9.87 3.64 3.86
N PRO A 18 -11.05 4.06 3.36
CA PRO A 18 -11.48 5.47 3.36
C PRO A 18 -11.73 6.06 4.74
N ARG A 19 -11.69 5.25 5.80
CA ARG A 19 -11.86 5.70 7.19
C ARG A 19 -10.52 5.99 7.85
N SER A 20 -9.41 5.60 7.23
CA SER A 20 -8.07 5.93 7.71
C SER A 20 -7.68 7.36 7.33
N PRO A 21 -6.92 8.06 8.19
CA PRO A 21 -6.41 9.41 7.88
C PRO A 21 -5.36 9.44 6.77
N PHE A 22 -4.86 8.27 6.36
CA PHE A 22 -3.87 8.08 5.30
C PHE A 22 -4.51 7.56 4.00
N TYR A 23 -5.83 7.67 3.86
CA TYR A 23 -6.52 7.37 2.61
C TYR A 23 -6.30 8.49 1.61
N ASP A 24 -5.83 8.13 0.42
CA ASP A 24 -5.59 9.08 -0.66
C ASP A 24 -6.08 8.50 -2.00
N GLU A 25 -7.28 8.90 -2.41
CA GLU A 25 -7.94 8.38 -3.61
C GLU A 25 -7.16 8.69 -4.89
N GLU A 26 -6.54 9.87 -4.97
CA GLU A 26 -5.78 10.29 -6.16
C GLU A 26 -4.56 9.39 -6.39
N VAL A 27 -3.90 9.00 -5.30
CA VAL A 27 -2.78 8.06 -5.33
C VAL A 27 -3.26 6.66 -5.71
N LEU A 28 -4.38 6.20 -5.13
CA LEU A 28 -4.95 4.88 -5.44
C LEU A 28 -5.38 4.76 -6.91
N LEU A 29 -5.91 5.84 -7.49
CA LEU A 29 -6.28 5.92 -8.91
C LEU A 29 -5.09 5.78 -9.85
N ARG A 30 -3.87 6.13 -9.41
CA ARG A 30 -2.62 6.00 -10.17
C ARG A 30 -2.02 4.59 -10.16
N ASP A 31 -2.72 3.61 -9.59
CA ASP A 31 -2.29 2.20 -9.43
C ASP A 31 -0.92 2.07 -8.73
N VAL A 32 -0.94 2.07 -7.39
CA VAL A 32 0.28 1.86 -6.60
C VAL A 32 0.61 0.36 -6.50
N GLY A 33 1.83 -0.01 -6.83
CA GLY A 33 2.42 -1.31 -6.51
C GLY A 33 3.37 -1.19 -5.32
N ILE A 34 3.51 -2.25 -4.52
CA ILE A 34 4.44 -2.27 -3.39
C ILE A 34 5.33 -3.48 -3.50
N ARG A 35 6.64 -3.26 -3.48
CA ARG A 35 7.62 -4.33 -3.40
C ARG A 35 8.01 -4.52 -1.94
N PHE A 36 7.63 -5.67 -1.39
CA PHE A 36 7.90 -6.05 -0.01
C PHE A 36 8.97 -7.13 0.04
N ASN A 37 10.12 -6.83 0.66
CA ASN A 37 11.30 -7.73 0.70
C ASN A 37 11.66 -8.31 -0.68
N GLY A 38 11.62 -7.47 -1.72
CA GLY A 38 11.91 -7.89 -3.10
C GLY A 38 10.76 -8.56 -3.85
N VAL A 39 9.63 -8.86 -3.18
CA VAL A 39 8.44 -9.49 -3.76
C VAL A 39 7.37 -8.44 -4.04
N GLU A 40 6.85 -8.41 -5.26
CA GLU A 40 5.73 -7.55 -5.63
C GLU A 40 4.43 -7.99 -4.92
N LYS A 41 3.76 -7.03 -4.28
CA LYS A 41 2.47 -7.16 -3.61
C LYS A 41 1.52 -6.13 -4.22
N THR A 42 0.40 -6.60 -4.73
CA THR A 42 -0.68 -5.77 -5.29
C THR A 42 -1.92 -5.74 -4.41
N ASN A 43 -1.98 -6.66 -3.45
CA ASN A 43 -3.04 -6.88 -2.48
C ASN A 43 -2.69 -6.21 -1.13
N VAL A 44 -2.15 -5.00 -1.17
CA VAL A 44 -1.77 -4.26 0.03
C VAL A 44 -2.90 -3.34 0.43
N HIS A 45 -3.35 -3.50 1.67
CA HIS A 45 -4.41 -2.71 2.27
C HIS A 45 -3.85 -1.40 2.85
N GLU A 46 -2.66 -1.44 3.44
CA GLU A 46 -2.02 -0.27 4.04
C GLU A 46 -0.52 -0.51 4.12
N TYR A 47 0.29 0.53 4.02
CA TYR A 47 1.72 0.41 4.26
C TYR A 47 2.28 1.66 4.91
N ASP A 48 3.39 1.47 5.61
CA ASP A 48 4.22 2.54 6.14
C ASP A 48 5.69 2.20 5.87
N VAL A 49 6.34 3.03 5.05
CA VAL A 49 7.75 2.90 4.67
C VAL A 49 8.67 3.38 5.79
N ALA A 50 8.24 4.37 6.58
CA ALA A 50 9.04 4.95 7.65
C ALA A 50 9.20 3.96 8.82
N GLU A 51 8.12 3.29 9.20
CA GLU A 51 8.13 2.20 10.17
C GLU A 51 8.53 0.85 9.55
N GLY A 52 8.44 0.71 8.22
CA GLY A 52 8.85 -0.50 7.50
C GLY A 52 7.90 -1.68 7.67
N TRP A 53 6.60 -1.47 7.41
CA TRP A 53 5.61 -2.54 7.43
C TRP A 53 4.53 -2.36 6.36
N VAL A 54 3.89 -3.47 6.01
CA VAL A 54 2.74 -3.51 5.11
C VAL A 54 1.65 -4.38 5.71
N ARG A 55 0.41 -4.03 5.46
CA ARG A 55 -0.77 -4.84 5.71
C ARG A 55 -1.24 -5.42 4.39
N VAL A 56 -1.07 -6.72 4.20
CA VAL A 56 -1.57 -7.40 3.00
C VAL A 56 -2.83 -8.19 3.32
N GLU A 57 -3.81 -8.13 2.43
CA GLU A 57 -4.91 -9.09 2.48
C GLU A 57 -4.41 -10.46 2.00
N VAL A 58 -4.72 -11.52 2.73
CA VAL A 58 -4.34 -12.87 2.35
C VAL A 58 -5.53 -13.48 1.61
N PRO A 59 -5.48 -13.66 0.28
CA PRO A 59 -6.65 -14.10 -0.49
C PRO A 59 -7.09 -15.53 -0.11
N THR A 60 -6.16 -16.33 0.39
CA THR A 60 -6.40 -17.72 0.81
C THR A 60 -6.92 -17.85 2.24
N ALA A 61 -6.76 -16.82 3.08
CA ALA A 61 -7.17 -16.85 4.47
C ALA A 61 -8.40 -15.97 4.67
N LYS A 62 -9.52 -16.59 5.05
CA LYS A 62 -10.76 -15.90 5.37
C LYS A 62 -11.08 -16.07 6.84
N ASP A 63 -11.51 -14.99 7.47
CA ASP A 63 -12.03 -15.01 8.82
C ASP A 63 -13.30 -15.86 8.94
N ARG A 64 -13.74 -16.15 10.17
CA ARG A 64 -14.98 -16.91 10.45
C ARG A 64 -16.25 -16.33 9.81
N ARG A 65 -16.19 -15.07 9.34
CA ARG A 65 -17.27 -14.34 8.67
C ARG A 65 -17.11 -14.28 7.14
N GLY A 66 -16.08 -14.91 6.57
CA GLY A 66 -15.81 -14.93 5.14
C GLY A 66 -14.99 -13.74 4.63
N ASN A 67 -14.60 -12.81 5.49
CA ASN A 67 -13.79 -11.65 5.11
C ASN A 67 -12.33 -12.04 4.90
N PRO A 68 -11.63 -11.48 3.90
CA PRO A 68 -10.20 -11.72 3.73
C PRO A 68 -9.42 -11.25 4.97
N MET A 69 -8.52 -12.09 5.45
CA MET A 69 -7.68 -11.75 6.59
C MET A 69 -6.60 -10.78 6.16
N VAL A 70 -6.40 -9.70 6.91
CA VAL A 70 -5.29 -8.76 6.69
C VAL A 70 -4.18 -9.09 7.67
N VAL A 71 -2.97 -9.34 7.16
CA VAL A 71 -1.79 -9.63 7.98
C VAL A 71 -0.80 -8.47 7.87
N LYS A 72 -0.29 -8.03 9.03
CA LYS A 72 0.81 -7.07 9.11
C LYS A 72 2.14 -7.81 8.94
N LEU A 73 2.91 -7.44 7.93
CA LEU A 73 4.24 -7.95 7.65
C LEU A 73 5.23 -6.79 7.80
N SER A 74 6.27 -6.98 8.60
CA SER A 74 7.35 -6.00 8.77
C SER A 74 8.55 -6.37 7.89
N GLY A 75 9.18 -5.39 7.27
CA GLY A 75 10.30 -5.58 6.36
C GLY A 75 10.52 -4.40 5.43
N THR A 76 11.35 -4.58 4.40
CA THR A 76 11.63 -3.52 3.42
C THR A 76 10.39 -3.28 2.56
N VAL A 77 9.91 -2.03 2.56
CA VAL A 77 8.74 -1.57 1.80
C VAL A 77 9.18 -0.57 0.76
N GLU A 78 8.97 -0.89 -0.51
CA GLU A 78 9.32 -0.04 -1.64
C GLU A 78 8.05 0.20 -2.48
N PRO A 79 7.33 1.31 -2.25
CA PRO A 79 6.16 1.64 -3.05
C PRO A 79 6.60 2.28 -4.37
N TYR A 80 5.90 1.96 -5.45
CA TYR A 80 6.15 2.50 -6.79
C TYR A 80 4.83 2.64 -7.56
N PHE A 81 4.74 3.61 -8.46
CA PHE A 81 3.59 3.69 -9.37
C PHE A 81 3.75 2.68 -10.49
N ARG A 82 2.70 1.88 -10.70
CA ARG A 82 2.61 1.04 -11.89
C ARG A 82 2.14 1.95 -13.02
N GLN A 83 3.05 2.35 -13.91
CA GLN A 83 2.64 3.02 -15.14
C GLN A 83 1.72 2.06 -15.91
N ALA A 84 0.41 2.33 -15.87
CA ALA A 84 -0.57 1.61 -16.65
C ALA A 84 -0.18 1.74 -18.13
N LYS A 85 0.15 0.60 -18.74
CA LYS A 85 0.49 0.52 -20.16
C LYS A 85 -0.75 0.52 -21.04
#